data_AF-A0AB74LFI8-F1
#
_entry.id   AF-A0AB74LFI8-F1
#
_cell.length_a   1.000
_cell.length_b   1.000
_cell.length_c   1.000
_cell.angle_alpha   90.00
_cell.angle_beta   90.00
_cell.angle_gamma   90.00
#
_symmetry.space_group_name_H-M   'P 1'
#
loop_
_entity.id
_entity.type
_entity.pdbx_description
1 polymer ?
#
loop_
_entity_poly.entity_id
_entity_poly.type
_entity_poly.pdbx_seq_one_letter_code
_entity_poly.pdbx_strand_id
1 'polypeptide(L)'
;MPAPAQARRADSSEFDPDRGWRLHPQVAVRPEPFGALLYHFGTRKLSFLKNRTILAVVQTLADYPDIRSACRGAGVDDCDQDPYLHALSVLAGSNMLVPRQTT
;
A
#
# COMPACT_ATOMS: atom_id res chain seq x y z
N MET A 1 -30.71 -20.89 -13.69
CA MET A 1 -29.88 -20.80 -12.48
C MET A 1 -28.44 -20.47 -12.90
N PRO A 2 -28.03 -19.20 -13.03
CA PRO A 2 -26.61 -18.87 -13.12
C PRO A 2 -25.97 -18.88 -11.72
N ALA A 3 -24.75 -19.42 -11.66
CA ALA A 3 -23.93 -19.53 -10.46
C ALA A 3 -23.73 -18.17 -9.75
N PRO A 4 -23.63 -18.11 -8.41
CA PRO A 4 -23.13 -16.92 -7.77
C PRO A 4 -21.69 -16.73 -8.24
N ALA A 5 -21.43 -15.61 -8.93
CA ALA A 5 -20.08 -15.09 -9.09
C ALA A 5 -19.56 -14.90 -7.66
N GLN A 6 -18.72 -15.83 -7.21
CA GLN A 6 -18.01 -15.69 -5.97
C GLN A 6 -17.03 -14.53 -6.21
N ALA A 7 -17.51 -13.31 -5.99
CA ALA A 7 -16.69 -12.24 -5.47
C ALA A 7 -16.07 -12.85 -4.23
N ARG A 8 -14.88 -13.42 -4.42
CA ARG A 8 -13.98 -13.76 -3.32
C ARG A 8 -13.96 -12.46 -2.56
N ARG A 9 -14.64 -12.43 -1.40
CA ARG A 9 -14.44 -11.39 -0.41
C ARG A 9 -12.93 -11.27 -0.39
N ALA A 10 -12.42 -10.12 -0.80
CA ALA A 10 -11.05 -9.80 -0.49
C ALA A 10 -11.06 -9.89 1.03
N ASP A 11 -10.56 -11.02 1.54
CA ASP A 11 -10.10 -11.11 2.89
C ASP A 11 -9.12 -9.95 2.99
N SER A 12 -9.64 -8.81 3.43
CA SER A 12 -8.91 -7.74 4.08
C SER A 12 -8.34 -8.36 5.35
N SER A 13 -7.44 -9.32 5.18
CA SER A 13 -6.59 -9.86 6.22
C SER A 13 -5.86 -8.65 6.76
N GLU A 14 -6.22 -8.33 7.99
CA GLU A 14 -6.01 -7.09 8.71
C GLU A 14 -4.72 -6.37 8.29
N PHE A 15 -4.86 -5.12 7.85
CA PHE A 15 -3.71 -4.25 7.69
C PHE A 15 -2.99 -4.16 9.04
N ASP A 16 -1.87 -4.86 9.16
CA ASP A 16 -1.04 -4.92 10.35
C ASP A 16 0.22 -4.07 10.10
N PRO A 17 0.33 -2.86 10.69
CA PRO A 17 1.44 -1.94 10.43
C PRO A 17 2.77 -2.45 10.98
N ASP A 18 2.73 -3.42 11.90
CA ASP A 18 3.88 -4.06 12.53
C ASP A 18 4.43 -5.26 11.71
N ARG A 19 3.91 -5.48 10.49
CA ARG A 19 4.42 -6.45 9.52
C ARG A 19 5.10 -5.80 8.33
N GLY A 20 5.91 -6.58 7.63
CA GLY A 20 6.50 -6.17 6.35
C GLY A 20 5.46 -6.15 5.24
N TRP A 21 5.45 -5.07 4.47
CA TRP A 21 4.58 -4.89 3.31
C TRP A 21 5.39 -4.56 2.07
N ARG A 22 4.79 -4.76 0.89
CA ARG A 22 5.37 -4.34 -0.38
C ARG A 22 4.28 -3.91 -1.36
N LEU A 23 4.67 -3.15 -2.38
CA LEU A 23 3.82 -2.95 -3.55
C LEU A 23 3.50 -4.29 -4.20
N HIS A 24 2.26 -4.43 -4.64
CA HIS A 24 1.85 -5.58 -5.43
C HIS A 24 2.63 -5.57 -6.77
N PRO A 25 3.16 -6.72 -7.25
CA PRO A 25 4.01 -6.78 -8.44
C PRO A 25 3.30 -6.33 -9.74
N GLN A 26 1.97 -6.32 -9.75
CA GLN A 26 1.16 -5.81 -10.86
C GLN A 26 0.77 -4.33 -10.70
N VAL A 27 1.42 -3.58 -9.80
CA VAL A 27 1.17 -2.14 -9.64
C VAL A 27 2.28 -1.35 -10.32
N ALA A 28 1.90 -0.50 -11.26
CA ALA A 28 2.77 0.53 -11.82
C ALA A 28 2.67 1.80 -10.97
N VAL A 29 3.83 2.39 -10.66
CA VAL A 29 3.95 3.68 -9.97
C VAL A 29 4.40 4.72 -10.99
N ARG A 30 3.69 5.85 -11.07
CA ARG A 30 4.10 7.04 -11.82
C ARG A 30 4.31 8.21 -10.86
N PRO A 31 5.55 8.62 -10.60
CA PRO A 31 5.85 9.79 -9.76
C PRO A 31 5.37 11.08 -10.42
N GLU A 32 4.75 11.95 -9.64
CA GLU A 32 4.25 13.26 -10.06
C GLU A 32 4.68 14.35 -9.06
N PRO A 33 4.70 15.65 -9.44
CA PRO A 33 5.13 16.72 -8.54
C PRO A 33 4.38 16.78 -7.20
N PHE A 34 3.11 16.33 -7.20
CA PHE A 34 2.25 16.27 -6.01
C PHE A 34 2.33 14.94 -5.24
N GLY A 35 3.00 13.91 -5.77
CA GLY A 35 3.00 12.57 -5.19
C GLY A 35 3.12 11.51 -6.27
N ALA A 36 2.08 10.71 -6.49
CA ALA A 36 2.10 9.68 -7.53
C ALA A 36 0.73 9.16 -7.96
N LEU A 37 0.73 8.48 -9.10
CA LEU A 37 -0.37 7.67 -9.61
C LEU A 37 0.01 6.19 -9.51
N LEU A 38 -0.86 5.39 -8.90
CA LEU A 38 -0.72 3.94 -8.75
C LEU A 38 -1.76 3.24 -9.61
N TYR A 39 -1.32 2.42 -10.56
CA TYR A 39 -2.22 1.66 -11.42
C TYR A 39 -2.02 0.15 -11.24
N HIS A 40 -3.08 -0.57 -10.91
CA HIS A 40 -3.03 -2.02 -10.76
C HIS A 40 -3.50 -2.73 -12.04
N PHE A 41 -2.63 -3.47 -12.72
CA PHE A 41 -2.96 -4.13 -14.00
C PHE A 41 -4.04 -5.21 -13.88
N GLY A 42 -4.05 -5.98 -12.78
CA GLY A 42 -5.07 -7.01 -12.53
C GLY A 42 -6.48 -6.45 -12.26
N THR A 43 -6.64 -5.55 -11.29
CA THR A 43 -7.96 -4.98 -10.91
C THR A 43 -8.37 -3.77 -11.75
N ARG A 44 -7.46 -3.20 -12.56
CA ARG A 44 -7.62 -1.96 -13.33
C ARG A 44 -7.98 -0.74 -12.47
N LYS A 45 -7.66 -0.77 -11.18
CA LYS A 45 -7.86 0.34 -10.25
C LYS A 45 -6.74 1.38 -10.40
N LEU A 46 -7.11 2.64 -10.23
CA LEU A 46 -6.20 3.78 -10.18
C LEU A 46 -6.32 4.44 -8.80
N SER A 47 -5.19 4.59 -8.09
CA SER A 47 -5.11 5.28 -6.80
C SER A 47 -4.15 6.45 -6.90
N PHE A 48 -4.45 7.52 -6.14
CA PHE A 48 -3.70 8.76 -6.16
C PHE A 48 -3.03 8.97 -4.81
N LEU A 49 -1.71 9.18 -4.84
CA LEU A 49 -0.94 9.63 -3.69
C LEU A 49 -0.77 11.15 -3.80
N LYS A 50 -1.33 11.89 -2.83
CA LYS A 50 -1.31 13.37 -2.81
C LYS A 50 -0.10 13.95 -2.08
N ASN A 51 0.85 13.12 -1.65
CA ASN A 51 2.04 13.55 -0.93
C ASN A 51 3.26 12.74 -1.44
N ARG A 52 4.40 13.42 -1.60
CA ARG A 52 5.66 12.77 -2.00
C ARG A 52 6.23 11.87 -0.90
N THR A 53 5.96 12.17 0.36
CA THR A 53 6.38 11.36 1.51
C THR A 53 5.73 9.99 1.49
N ILE A 54 4.41 9.89 1.24
CA ILE A 54 3.75 8.58 1.10
C ILE A 54 4.26 7.80 -0.12
N LEU A 55 4.61 8.48 -1.21
CA LEU A 55 5.29 7.84 -2.34
C LEU A 55 6.65 7.26 -1.92
N ALA A 56 7.45 8.01 -1.15
CA ALA A 56 8.73 7.52 -0.65
C ALA A 56 8.53 6.26 0.21
N VAL A 57 7.61 6.31 1.18
CA VAL A 57 7.26 5.17 2.05
C VAL A 57 6.87 3.94 1.23
N VAL A 58 5.99 4.10 0.24
CA VAL A 58 5.50 2.99 -0.59
C VAL A 58 6.62 2.38 -1.46
N GLN A 59 7.58 3.18 -1.92
CA GLN A 59 8.73 2.69 -2.70
C GLN A 59 9.76 1.97 -1.83
N THR A 60 10.00 2.46 -0.61
CA THR A 60 10.99 1.87 0.31
C THR A 60 10.40 0.79 1.22
N LEU A 61 9.09 0.56 1.18
CA LEU A 61 8.37 -0.35 2.08
C LEU A 61 9.01 -1.74 2.20
N ALA A 62 9.50 -2.28 1.08
CA ALA A 62 10.10 -3.60 1.01
C ALA A 62 11.50 -3.67 1.65
N ASP A 63 12.16 -2.53 1.86
CA ASP A 63 13.48 -2.40 2.49
C ASP A 63 13.41 -2.46 4.02
N TYR A 64 12.23 -2.15 4.59
CA TYR A 64 12.01 -2.11 6.03
C TYR A 64 11.33 -3.39 6.56
N PRO A 65 11.48 -3.69 7.86
CA PRO A 65 10.80 -4.82 8.50
C PRO A 65 9.28 -4.59 8.64
N ASP A 66 8.86 -3.35 8.82
CA ASP A 66 7.47 -2.95 9.09
C ASP A 66 7.15 -1.54 8.55
N ILE A 67 5.86 -1.17 8.55
CA ILE A 67 5.41 0.11 7.99
C ILE A 67 5.90 1.30 8.82
N ARG A 68 5.92 1.17 10.16
CA ARG A 68 6.32 2.27 11.05
C ARG A 68 7.78 2.64 10.84
N SER A 69 8.63 1.62 10.68
CA SER A 69 10.04 1.75 10.31
C SER A 69 10.20 2.42 8.95
N ALA A 70 9.38 2.05 7.95
CA ALA A 70 9.40 2.70 6.63
C ALA A 70 8.96 4.17 6.68
N CYS A 71 7.93 4.50 7.46
CA CYS A 71 7.50 5.87 7.71
C CYS A 71 8.62 6.70 8.34
N ARG A 72 9.29 6.17 9.37
CA ARG A 72 10.44 6.85 10.01
C ARG A 72 11.61 7.03 9.04
N GLY A 73 11.92 6.01 8.24
CA GLY A 73 12.95 6.08 7.19
C GLY A 73 12.65 7.13 6.11
N ALA A 74 11.38 7.44 5.88
CA ALA A 74 10.93 8.52 4.99
C ALA A 74 10.82 9.91 5.69
N GLY A 75 11.21 10.01 6.96
CA GLY A 75 11.19 11.25 7.75
C GLY A 75 9.85 11.60 8.39
N VAL A 76 8.94 10.63 8.55
CA VAL A 76 7.68 10.81 9.28
C VAL A 76 7.88 10.47 10.76
N ASP A 77 7.69 11.44 11.64
CA ASP A 77 7.73 11.24 13.08
C ASP A 77 6.61 10.31 13.55
N ASP A 78 6.85 9.54 14.62
CA ASP A 78 5.90 8.61 15.21
C ASP A 78 4.54 9.27 15.53
N CYS A 79 4.53 10.54 15.94
CA CYS A 79 3.31 11.31 16.22
C CYS A 79 2.48 11.59 14.96
N ASP A 80 3.12 11.67 13.80
CA ASP A 80 2.51 12.03 12.52
C ASP A 80 2.18 10.82 11.64
N GLN A 81 2.43 9.59 12.10
CA GLN A 81 2.25 8.40 11.26
C GLN A 81 0.80 8.01 11.01
N ASP A 82 -0.14 8.36 11.90
CA ASP A 82 -1.54 7.96 11.82
C ASP A 82 -2.21 8.17 10.43
N PRO A 83 -2.12 9.36 9.79
CA PRO A 83 -2.66 9.57 8.45
C PRO A 83 -1.98 8.70 7.37
N TYR A 84 -0.70 8.39 7.53
CA TYR A 84 0.02 7.52 6.59
C TYR A 84 -0.41 6.07 6.77
N LEU A 85 -0.56 5.59 8.01
CA LEU A 85 -1.06 4.25 8.30
C LEU A 85 -2.48 4.05 7.73
N HIS A 86 -3.35 5.03 7.91
CA HIS A 86 -4.69 5.00 7.31
C HIS A 86 -4.63 4.93 5.78
N ALA A 87 -3.84 5.79 5.14
CA ALA A 87 -3.70 5.77 3.69
C ALA A 87 -3.15 4.43 3.15
N LEU A 88 -2.16 3.85 3.84
CA LEU A 88 -1.58 2.55 3.48
C LEU A 88 -2.59 1.41 3.69
N SER A 89 -3.42 1.47 4.74
CA SER A 89 -4.53 0.53 4.95
C SER A 89 -5.52 0.54 3.79
N VAL A 90 -5.88 1.73 3.28
CA VAL A 90 -6.76 1.86 2.10
C VAL A 90 -6.12 1.28 0.84
N LEU A 91 -4.81 1.46 0.66
CA LEU A 91 -4.06 0.86 -0.44
C LEU A 91 -4.01 -0.67 -0.34
N ALA A 92 -3.82 -1.22 0.86
CA ALA A 92 -3.89 -2.66 1.12
C ALA A 92 -5.28 -3.22 0.79
N GLY A 93 -6.35 -2.58 1.28
CA GLY A 93 -7.74 -2.95 0.95
C GLY A 93 -8.08 -2.82 -0.55
N SER A 94 -7.32 -2.01 -1.29
CA SER A 94 -7.43 -1.86 -2.75
C SER A 94 -6.53 -2.81 -3.54
N ASN A 95 -5.84 -3.74 -2.86
CA ASN A 95 -4.91 -4.70 -3.45
C ASN A 95 -3.63 -4.05 -4.05
N MET A 96 -3.37 -2.78 -3.74
CA MET A 96 -2.18 -2.05 -4.19
C MET A 96 -0.94 -2.47 -3.40
N LEU A 97 -1.13 -2.78 -2.11
CA LEU A 97 -0.11 -3.32 -1.23
C LEU A 97 -0.46 -4.76 -0.88
N VAL A 98 0.58 -5.57 -0.67
CA VAL A 98 0.45 -6.94 -0.17
C VAL A 98 1.45 -7.19 0.97
N PRO A 99 1.11 -8.09 1.91
CA PRO A 99 2.07 -8.56 2.89
C PRO A 99 3.34 -9.07 2.20
N ARG A 100 4.50 -8.70 2.73
CA ARG A 100 5.78 -9.26 2.28
C ARG A 100 5.81 -10.71 2.76
N GLN A 101 5.83 -11.65 1.83
CA GLN A 101 6.10 -13.04 2.17
C GLN A 101 7.56 -13.13 2.61
N THR A 102 7.80 -13.37 3.90
CA THR A 102 9.11 -13.75 4.41
C THR A 102 9.43 -15.12 3.83
N THR A 103 10.23 -15.16 2.77
CA THR A 103 10.84 -16.39 2.25
C THR A 103 12.16 -16.62 2.97
#